data_AF-A0A7J7VHM2-F1
#
_entry.id   AF-A0A7J7VHM2-F1
#
_cell.length_a   1.000
_cell.length_b   1.000
_cell.length_c   1.000
_cell.angle_alpha   90.00
_cell.angle_beta   90.00
_cell.angle_gamma   90.00
#
_symmetry.space_group_name_H-M   'P 1'
#
loop_
_entity.id
_entity.type
_entity.pdbx_description
1 polymer ?
#
loop_
_entity_poly.entity_id
_entity_poly.type
_entity_poly.pdbx_seq_one_letter_code
_entity_poly.pdbx_strand_id
1 'polypeptide(L)'
;MPCPGRGHGHRNRTSHGNGTHHGYKEVRCNPDVVLSALLSDNHGAIYAFSGSNYWRLDSSKDGWHSWPIVHQWPKGPSTVDAAFSWDDKLYLIQGTQIYIFLTKGGYTLVDGYPKRLEKELGSPPGTSLLAVDAAFICPGSSRLHIMAGRQLWWLDMKLGAQATWTELPWPHEKVDGALCMEKSLGPNSCSANGSGLYLIHGPNLYCYSNGEELSAAKALPQPLRMNSLLGCSH
;
A
#
# COMPACT_ATOMS: atom_id res chain seq x y z
N MET A 1 -0.45 -17.99 24.47
CA MET A 1 -1.08 -18.11 25.79
C MET A 1 -0.45 -17.10 26.74
N PRO A 2 -1.21 -16.26 27.42
CA PRO A 2 -0.68 -15.40 28.46
C PRO A 2 -0.29 -16.26 29.67
N CYS A 3 0.97 -16.21 30.07
CA CYS A 3 1.49 -16.94 31.23
C CYS A 3 2.04 -15.92 32.23
N PRO A 4 1.72 -16.02 33.53
CA PRO A 4 2.29 -15.13 34.53
C PRO A 4 3.82 -15.11 34.46
N GLY A 5 4.42 -13.92 34.40
CA GLY A 5 5.87 -13.75 34.31
C GLY A 5 6.52 -14.14 32.96
N ARG A 6 5.73 -14.50 31.93
CA ARG A 6 6.23 -14.75 30.57
C ARG A 6 5.46 -13.94 29.54
N GLY A 7 6.18 -13.22 28.71
CA GLY A 7 5.59 -12.46 27.60
C GLY A 7 6.67 -11.87 26.70
N HIS A 8 6.31 -11.62 25.45
CA HIS A 8 7.10 -10.85 24.51
C HIS A 8 6.31 -9.56 24.24
N GLY A 9 6.89 -8.39 24.56
CA GLY A 9 6.23 -7.09 24.33
C GLY A 9 6.39 -6.02 25.41
N HIS A 10 7.00 -6.31 26.57
CA HIS A 10 7.28 -5.30 27.61
C HIS A 10 8.78 -5.20 27.90
N ARG A 11 9.39 -4.05 27.61
CA ARG A 11 10.64 -3.61 28.26
C ARG A 11 10.48 -2.15 28.69
N ASN A 12 10.07 -1.95 29.94
CA ASN A 12 10.45 -0.75 30.68
C ASN A 12 11.93 -0.92 31.06
N ARG A 13 12.75 0.02 30.59
CA ARG A 13 14.20 -0.08 30.49
C ARG A 13 14.87 0.25 31.82
N THR A 14 15.49 -0.73 32.47
CA THR A 14 16.84 -0.56 33.02
C THR A 14 17.67 -1.77 32.58
N SER A 15 18.94 -1.52 32.26
CA SER A 15 19.96 -2.47 31.78
C SER A 15 20.15 -2.60 30.26
N HIS A 16 21.42 -2.48 29.89
CA HIS A 16 21.98 -2.39 28.56
C HIS A 16 21.76 -3.67 27.75
N GLY A 17 21.08 -3.55 26.62
CA GLY A 17 20.94 -4.62 25.63
C GLY A 17 20.33 -4.07 24.35
N ASN A 18 21.05 -4.20 23.24
CA ASN A 18 20.72 -3.67 21.92
C ASN A 18 19.58 -4.51 21.28
N GLY A 19 18.32 -4.19 21.59
CA GLY A 19 17.15 -4.94 21.11
C GLY A 19 16.09 -4.01 20.51
N THR A 20 15.71 -4.26 19.26
CA THR A 20 14.94 -3.40 18.34
C THR A 20 13.41 -3.55 18.39
N HIS A 21 12.81 -3.98 19.51
CA HIS A 21 11.35 -4.20 19.56
C HIS A 21 10.66 -3.23 20.52
N HIS A 22 10.27 -2.07 19.98
CA HIS A 22 9.38 -1.10 20.62
C HIS A 22 7.93 -1.29 20.13
N GLY A 23 6.97 -1.47 21.05
CA GLY A 23 5.67 -0.76 21.00
C GLY A 23 4.56 -1.14 20.00
N TYR A 24 4.57 -2.30 19.33
CA TYR A 24 3.62 -2.59 18.23
C TYR A 24 2.11 -2.52 18.54
N LYS A 25 1.69 -2.64 19.81
CA LYS A 25 0.26 -2.58 20.19
C LYS A 25 -0.23 -1.13 20.40
N GLU A 26 0.66 -0.19 20.73
CA GLU A 26 0.33 1.24 20.91
C GLU A 26 0.27 2.01 19.60
N VAL A 27 0.95 1.55 18.54
CA VAL A 27 1.03 2.29 17.26
C VAL A 27 -0.24 2.14 16.41
N ARG A 28 -0.92 0.99 16.42
CA ARG A 28 -2.02 0.69 15.48
C ARG A 28 -3.22 1.64 15.59
N CYS A 29 -3.65 1.97 16.81
CA CYS A 29 -4.79 2.88 17.03
C CYS A 29 -4.35 4.29 17.43
N ASN A 30 -3.06 4.59 17.27
CA ASN A 30 -2.57 5.95 17.46
C ASN A 30 -3.18 6.83 16.35
N PRO A 31 -3.76 8.00 16.66
CA PRO A 31 -4.19 8.97 15.65
C PRO A 31 -3.06 9.39 14.69
N ASP A 32 -1.81 9.31 15.13
CA ASP A 32 -0.63 9.71 14.35
C ASP A 32 -0.04 8.56 13.51
N VAL A 33 -0.72 7.42 13.40
CA VAL A 33 -0.26 6.33 12.54
C VAL A 33 -0.32 6.77 11.07
N VAL A 34 0.81 6.66 10.39
CA VAL A 34 0.92 6.98 8.96
C VAL A 34 1.17 5.69 8.20
N LEU A 35 0.25 5.37 7.29
CA LEU A 35 0.43 4.28 6.33
C LEU A 35 1.15 4.84 5.10
N SER A 36 1.99 4.02 4.47
CA SER A 36 2.81 4.40 3.31
C SER A 36 2.49 3.63 2.04
N ALA A 37 1.73 2.53 2.13
CA ALA A 37 1.24 1.82 0.97
C ALA A 37 0.08 0.89 1.35
N LEU A 38 -0.76 0.57 0.37
CA LEU A 38 -1.77 -0.47 0.45
C LEU A 38 -1.55 -1.47 -0.69
N LEU A 39 -1.91 -2.73 -0.48
CA LEU A 39 -1.75 -3.77 -1.47
C LEU A 39 -2.84 -4.82 -1.32
N SER A 40 -3.38 -5.31 -2.44
CA SER A 40 -4.14 -6.55 -2.50
C SER A 40 -3.48 -7.47 -3.51
N ASP A 41 -3.25 -8.72 -3.15
CA ASP A 41 -2.77 -9.73 -4.09
C ASP A 41 -3.93 -10.42 -4.84
N ASN A 42 -3.56 -11.29 -5.79
CA ASN A 42 -4.49 -12.09 -6.60
C ASN A 42 -5.21 -13.20 -5.81
N HIS A 43 -4.78 -13.50 -4.58
CA HIS A 43 -5.42 -14.46 -3.67
C HIS A 43 -6.35 -13.77 -2.65
N GLY A 44 -6.50 -12.44 -2.72
CA GLY A 44 -7.34 -11.65 -1.84
C GLY A 44 -6.71 -11.30 -0.49
N ALA A 45 -5.40 -11.52 -0.32
CA ALA A 45 -4.67 -11.05 0.84
C ALA A 45 -4.44 -9.53 0.73
N ILE A 46 -4.75 -8.80 1.79
CA ILE A 46 -4.73 -7.33 1.81
C ILE A 46 -3.74 -6.86 2.86
N TYR A 47 -2.86 -5.95 2.48
CA TYR A 47 -1.77 -5.46 3.32
C TYR A 47 -1.77 -3.94 3.40
N ALA A 48 -1.45 -3.42 4.58
CA ALA A 48 -1.18 -2.01 4.82
C ALA A 48 0.24 -1.86 5.38
N PHE A 49 1.06 -1.03 4.76
CA PHE A 49 2.46 -0.83 5.12
C PHE A 49 2.64 0.44 5.96
N SER A 50 3.54 0.40 6.93
CA SER A 50 3.98 1.58 7.70
C SER A 50 5.40 1.37 8.19
N GLY A 51 6.30 2.27 7.76
CA GLY A 51 7.73 2.15 8.01
C GLY A 51 8.26 0.80 7.53
N SER A 52 8.89 0.05 8.42
CA SER A 52 9.46 -1.28 8.13
C SER A 52 8.54 -2.47 8.42
N ASN A 53 7.26 -2.21 8.71
CA ASN A 53 6.28 -3.23 9.08
C ASN A 53 5.04 -3.15 8.18
N TYR A 54 4.22 -4.20 8.26
CA TYR A 54 2.91 -4.25 7.62
C TYR A 54 1.87 -4.87 8.54
N TRP A 55 0.59 -4.57 8.29
CA TRP A 55 -0.57 -5.28 8.83
C TRP A 55 -1.28 -6.04 7.72
N ARG A 56 -1.79 -7.23 8.03
CA ARG A 56 -2.68 -7.98 7.15
C ARG A 56 -4.13 -7.70 7.52
N LEU A 57 -4.93 -7.19 6.59
CA LEU A 57 -6.29 -6.68 6.83
C LEU A 57 -7.37 -7.74 6.57
N ASP A 58 -7.13 -8.68 5.64
CA ASP A 58 -8.09 -9.73 5.28
C ASP A 58 -8.30 -10.78 6.39
N SER A 59 -7.28 -10.98 7.24
CA SER A 59 -7.30 -11.90 8.38
C SER A 59 -7.58 -11.19 9.71
N SER A 60 -8.28 -10.05 9.70
CA SER A 60 -8.54 -9.24 10.90
C SER A 60 -9.26 -10.00 12.03
N LYS A 61 -10.02 -11.05 11.69
CA LYS A 61 -10.68 -11.94 12.66
C LYS A 61 -9.71 -12.78 13.49
N ASP A 62 -8.51 -13.05 12.96
CA ASP A 62 -7.47 -13.84 13.64
C ASP A 62 -6.62 -12.98 14.59
N GLY A 63 -6.89 -11.67 14.63
CA GLY A 63 -6.23 -10.69 15.47
C GLY A 63 -5.37 -9.69 14.69
N TRP A 64 -5.00 -8.61 15.37
CA TRP A 64 -4.20 -7.53 14.79
C TRP A 64 -2.75 -7.64 15.26
N HIS A 65 -1.85 -7.99 14.34
CA HIS A 65 -0.42 -7.98 14.57
C HIS A 65 0.30 -7.36 13.38
N SER A 66 1.29 -6.52 13.64
CA SER A 66 2.20 -6.05 12.59
C SER A 66 3.39 -6.97 12.51
N TRP A 67 3.86 -7.21 11.28
CA TRP A 67 5.03 -8.01 11.02
C TRP A 67 6.07 -7.19 10.25
N PRO A 68 7.38 -7.42 10.46
CA PRO A 68 8.40 -6.83 9.60
C PRO A 68 8.21 -7.25 8.15
N ILE A 69 8.41 -6.33 7.19
CA ILE A 69 8.25 -6.59 5.74
C ILE A 69 9.05 -7.82 5.30
N VAL A 70 10.28 -7.96 5.80
CA VAL A 70 11.19 -9.08 5.49
C VAL A 70 10.63 -10.47 5.81
N HIS A 71 9.65 -10.57 6.72
CA HIS A 71 9.03 -11.84 7.08
C HIS A 71 8.22 -12.44 5.93
N GLN A 72 7.55 -11.59 5.15
CA GLN A 72 6.65 -11.99 4.08
C GLN A 72 7.25 -11.76 2.69
N TRP A 73 8.09 -10.72 2.56
CA TRP A 73 8.83 -10.40 1.34
C TRP A 73 10.34 -10.49 1.60
N PRO A 74 10.92 -11.71 1.68
CA PRO A 74 12.34 -11.88 1.88
C PRO A 74 13.13 -11.28 0.71
N LYS A 75 14.24 -10.59 1.01
CA LYS A 75 15.04 -9.81 0.03
C LYS A 75 14.28 -8.64 -0.62
N GLY A 76 13.12 -8.27 -0.06
CA GLY A 76 12.37 -7.08 -0.45
C GLY A 76 12.94 -5.79 0.11
N PRO A 77 12.22 -4.67 -0.11
CA PRO A 77 12.63 -3.37 0.38
C PRO A 77 12.51 -3.28 1.91
N SER A 78 13.22 -2.32 2.51
CA SER A 78 13.14 -2.05 3.95
C SER A 78 11.88 -1.27 4.35
N THR A 79 11.34 -0.49 3.41
CA THR A 79 10.11 0.32 3.52
C THR A 79 9.39 0.27 2.18
N VAL A 80 8.08 0.51 2.15
CA VAL A 80 7.30 0.50 0.91
C VAL A 80 6.59 1.84 0.76
N ASP A 81 6.89 2.55 -0.33
CA ASP A 81 6.32 3.86 -0.66
C ASP A 81 5.10 3.73 -1.58
N ALA A 82 5.05 2.67 -2.38
CA ALA A 82 3.88 2.31 -3.16
C ALA A 82 3.88 0.80 -3.47
N ALA A 83 2.69 0.23 -3.65
CA ALA A 83 2.54 -1.17 -3.98
C ALA A 83 1.34 -1.40 -4.89
N PHE A 84 1.43 -2.38 -5.78
CA PHE A 84 0.32 -2.83 -6.61
C PHE A 84 0.51 -4.29 -7.05
N SER A 85 -0.53 -4.89 -7.60
CA SER A 85 -0.50 -6.24 -8.14
C SER A 85 -0.95 -6.26 -9.60
N TRP A 86 -0.33 -7.12 -10.41
CA TRP A 86 -0.69 -7.35 -11.81
C TRP A 86 -0.15 -8.70 -12.27
N ASP A 87 -0.96 -9.50 -12.97
CA ASP A 87 -0.55 -10.75 -13.62
C ASP A 87 0.31 -11.68 -12.74
N ASP A 88 -0.29 -12.22 -11.67
CA ASP A 88 0.33 -13.09 -10.65
C ASP A 88 1.63 -12.56 -10.01
N LYS A 89 1.84 -11.24 -10.10
CA LYS A 89 2.99 -10.55 -9.54
C LYS A 89 2.57 -9.43 -8.59
N LEU A 90 3.41 -9.22 -7.58
CA LEU A 90 3.38 -8.08 -6.69
C LEU A 90 4.54 -7.15 -6.99
N TYR A 91 4.26 -5.87 -6.99
CA TYR A 91 5.21 -4.80 -7.24
C TYR A 91 5.30 -3.97 -5.96
N LEU A 92 6.49 -3.92 -5.37
CA LEU A 92 6.80 -3.05 -4.23
C LEU A 92 7.80 -1.99 -4.67
N ILE A 93 7.54 -0.74 -4.35
CA ILE A 93 8.38 0.41 -4.73
C ILE A 93 8.99 1.02 -3.46
N GLN A 94 10.29 1.31 -3.52
CA GLN A 94 11.04 2.05 -2.51
C GLN A 94 11.95 3.06 -3.21
N GLY A 95 11.66 4.35 -3.05
CA GLY A 95 12.30 5.44 -3.80
C GLY A 95 12.17 5.20 -5.30
N THR A 96 13.31 5.09 -6.00
CA THR A 96 13.37 4.79 -7.43
C THR A 96 13.57 3.31 -7.74
N GLN A 97 13.44 2.42 -6.76
CA GLN A 97 13.61 0.97 -6.94
C GLN A 97 12.26 0.27 -6.97
N ILE A 98 12.12 -0.66 -7.92
CA ILE A 98 10.97 -1.54 -8.01
C ILE A 98 11.41 -2.98 -7.79
N TYR A 99 10.66 -3.70 -6.95
CA TYR A 99 10.83 -5.10 -6.61
C TYR A 99 9.62 -5.86 -7.13
N ILE A 100 9.84 -6.99 -7.81
CA ILE A 100 8.76 -7.83 -8.31
C ILE A 100 8.81 -9.19 -7.64
N PHE A 101 7.68 -9.62 -7.09
CA PHE A 101 7.51 -10.93 -6.48
C PHE A 101 6.48 -11.74 -7.24
N LEU A 102 6.77 -13.02 -7.49
CA LEU A 102 5.76 -14.00 -7.90
C LEU A 102 4.87 -14.34 -6.70
N THR A 103 3.58 -14.56 -6.91
CA THR A 103 2.64 -14.94 -5.83
C THR A 103 2.38 -16.44 -5.72
N LYS A 104 2.96 -17.24 -6.62
CA LYS A 104 2.79 -18.69 -6.62
C LYS A 104 3.57 -19.35 -5.48
N GLY A 105 2.86 -19.89 -4.50
CA GLY A 105 3.47 -20.64 -3.38
C GLY A 105 4.19 -19.76 -2.36
N GLY A 106 3.73 -18.51 -2.19
CA GLY A 106 4.39 -17.48 -1.38
C GLY A 106 5.00 -16.39 -2.26
N TYR A 107 5.67 -15.41 -1.64
CA TYR A 107 6.28 -14.30 -2.38
C TYR A 107 7.76 -14.55 -2.64
N THR A 108 8.06 -14.84 -3.90
CA THR A 108 9.44 -15.09 -4.36
C THR A 108 9.91 -13.93 -5.22
N LEU A 109 11.00 -13.26 -4.84
CA LEU A 109 11.59 -12.18 -5.62
C LEU A 109 12.03 -12.72 -6.99
N VAL A 110 11.62 -12.03 -8.06
CA VAL A 110 12.03 -12.36 -9.43
C VAL A 110 13.52 -12.06 -9.60
N ASP A 111 14.24 -12.95 -10.27
CA ASP A 111 15.67 -12.79 -10.53
C ASP A 111 15.98 -11.49 -11.29
N GLY A 112 17.01 -10.78 -10.82
CA GLY A 112 17.43 -9.50 -11.39
C GLY A 112 16.69 -8.28 -10.86
N TYR A 113 15.83 -8.42 -9.85
CA TYR A 113 15.25 -7.31 -9.08
C TYR A 113 16.00 -7.09 -7.76
N PRO A 114 16.03 -5.85 -7.22
CA PRO A 114 15.34 -4.66 -7.71
C PRO A 114 15.93 -4.05 -8.98
N LYS A 115 15.08 -3.39 -9.75
CA LYS A 115 15.47 -2.55 -10.91
C LYS A 115 15.11 -1.09 -10.65
N ARG A 116 15.63 -0.18 -11.48
CA ARG A 116 15.16 1.20 -11.49
C ARG A 116 13.74 1.29 -12.03
N LEU A 117 12.89 2.07 -11.36
CA LEU A 117 11.49 2.33 -11.75
C LEU A 117 11.40 2.72 -13.22
N GLU A 118 12.24 3.67 -13.65
CA GLU A 118 12.26 4.19 -15.03
C GLU A 118 12.60 3.12 -16.07
N LYS A 119 13.42 2.12 -15.70
CA LYS A 119 13.78 1.02 -16.60
C LYS A 119 12.65 0.01 -16.77
N GLU A 120 11.76 -0.09 -15.79
CA GLU A 120 10.68 -1.06 -15.78
C GLU A 120 9.37 -0.49 -16.32
N LEU A 121 9.03 0.75 -15.94
CA LEU A 121 7.76 1.40 -16.25
C LEU A 121 7.89 2.63 -17.17
N GLY A 122 9.10 3.02 -17.54
CA GLY A 122 9.34 4.30 -18.22
C GLY A 122 9.28 5.48 -17.24
N SER A 123 9.24 6.70 -17.78
CA SER A 123 9.25 7.93 -16.99
C SER A 123 8.26 8.95 -17.55
N PRO A 124 7.62 9.79 -16.72
CA PRO A 124 6.74 10.84 -17.22
C PRO A 124 7.51 11.85 -18.09
N PRO A 125 6.87 12.42 -19.13
CA PRO A 125 7.52 13.39 -20.01
C PRO A 125 8.04 14.60 -19.23
N GLY A 126 9.32 14.94 -19.42
CA GLY A 126 9.92 16.16 -18.86
C GLY A 126 10.18 16.16 -17.35
N THR A 127 9.99 15.02 -16.66
CA THR A 127 10.22 14.91 -15.20
C THR A 127 10.88 13.56 -14.87
N SER A 128 11.80 13.53 -13.90
CA SER A 128 12.34 12.29 -13.34
C SER A 128 11.82 12.14 -11.91
N LEU A 129 11.20 10.99 -11.62
CA LEU A 129 10.59 10.71 -10.32
C LEU A 129 11.68 10.23 -9.35
N LEU A 130 11.78 10.90 -8.20
CA LEU A 130 12.67 10.49 -7.10
C LEU A 130 12.00 9.48 -6.16
N ALA A 131 10.68 9.55 -6.05
CA ALA A 131 9.84 8.66 -5.26
C ALA A 131 8.43 8.65 -5.84
N VAL A 132 7.64 7.66 -5.42
CA VAL A 132 6.22 7.50 -5.74
C VAL A 132 5.46 7.46 -4.43
N ASP A 133 4.32 8.14 -4.36
CA ASP A 133 3.51 8.23 -3.14
C ASP A 133 2.42 7.15 -3.08
N ALA A 134 1.90 6.74 -4.24
CA ALA A 134 0.90 5.70 -4.32
C ALA A 134 0.83 5.09 -5.73
N ALA A 135 0.36 3.85 -5.80
CA ALA A 135 0.09 3.17 -7.06
C ALA A 135 -1.11 2.22 -6.93
N PHE A 136 -1.87 2.03 -8.00
CA PHE A 136 -2.92 1.01 -8.05
C PHE A 136 -3.21 0.53 -9.47
N ILE A 137 -3.68 -0.71 -9.58
CA ILE A 137 -4.33 -1.26 -10.76
C ILE A 137 -5.69 -1.76 -10.32
N CYS A 138 -6.75 -1.36 -11.02
CA CYS A 138 -8.08 -1.90 -10.76
C CYS A 138 -8.22 -3.31 -11.35
N PRO A 139 -9.01 -4.20 -10.71
CA PRO A 139 -9.25 -5.55 -11.21
C PRO A 139 -9.69 -5.58 -12.67
N GLY A 140 -9.16 -6.53 -13.45
CA GLY A 140 -9.43 -6.67 -14.87
C GLY A 140 -8.76 -5.64 -15.80
N SER A 141 -8.02 -4.68 -15.25
CA SER A 141 -7.31 -3.65 -16.03
C SER A 141 -5.80 -3.94 -16.13
N SER A 142 -5.17 -3.42 -17.19
CA SER A 142 -3.71 -3.26 -17.27
C SER A 142 -3.25 -1.82 -17.06
N ARG A 143 -4.18 -0.91 -16.75
CA ARG A 143 -3.88 0.50 -16.50
C ARG A 143 -3.37 0.68 -15.07
N LEU A 144 -2.06 0.85 -14.96
CA LEU A 144 -1.41 1.26 -13.73
C LEU A 144 -1.56 2.76 -13.55
N HIS A 145 -2.11 3.16 -12.42
CA HIS A 145 -2.17 4.54 -11.98
C HIS A 145 -1.07 4.79 -10.95
N ILE A 146 -0.30 5.85 -11.14
CA ILE A 146 0.83 6.24 -10.27
C ILE A 146 0.64 7.68 -9.84
N MET A 147 0.88 7.96 -8.56
CA MET A 147 0.78 9.28 -7.98
C MET A 147 2.12 9.70 -7.36
N ALA A 148 2.52 10.95 -7.61
CA ALA A 148 3.64 11.59 -6.94
C ALA A 148 3.33 13.08 -6.75
N GLY A 149 3.31 13.54 -5.50
CA GLY A 149 2.83 14.85 -5.11
C GLY A 149 1.41 15.10 -5.63
N ARG A 150 1.25 16.19 -6.40
CA ARG A 150 -0.03 16.62 -6.97
C ARG A 150 -0.36 15.96 -8.31
N GLN A 151 0.49 15.07 -8.80
CA GLN A 151 0.36 14.52 -10.15
C GLN A 151 -0.15 13.08 -10.08
N LEU A 152 -1.08 12.78 -10.98
CA LEU A 152 -1.64 11.45 -11.21
C LEU A 152 -1.41 11.11 -12.67
N TRP A 153 -0.80 9.95 -12.94
CA TRP A 153 -0.66 9.42 -14.29
C TRP A 153 -1.29 8.05 -14.38
N TRP A 154 -1.67 7.66 -15.60
CA TRP A 154 -1.89 6.26 -15.94
C TRP A 154 -0.97 5.82 -17.09
N LEU A 155 -0.60 4.54 -17.08
CA LEU A 155 0.16 3.87 -18.13
C LEU A 155 -0.34 2.43 -18.34
N ASP A 156 -0.07 1.83 -19.49
CA ASP A 156 -0.42 0.43 -19.76
C ASP A 156 0.74 -0.51 -19.42
N MET A 157 0.53 -1.39 -18.44
CA MET A 157 1.52 -2.38 -18.00
C MET A 157 1.96 -3.34 -19.11
N LYS A 158 1.13 -3.55 -20.14
CA LYS A 158 1.49 -4.40 -21.29
C LYS A 158 2.62 -3.81 -22.13
N LEU A 159 2.84 -2.49 -22.04
CA LEU A 159 3.88 -1.79 -22.79
C LEU A 159 5.21 -1.70 -22.04
N GLY A 160 5.25 -2.05 -20.74
CA GLY A 160 6.47 -2.01 -19.93
C GLY A 160 7.21 -0.67 -20.00
N ALA A 161 8.51 -0.70 -20.30
CA ALA A 161 9.35 0.50 -20.38
C ALA A 161 8.98 1.46 -21.52
N GLN A 162 8.26 0.98 -22.53
CA GLN A 162 7.75 1.80 -23.63
C GLN A 162 6.41 2.47 -23.32
N ALA A 163 5.86 2.27 -22.12
CA ALA A 163 4.58 2.84 -21.74
C ALA A 163 4.64 4.37 -21.71
N THR A 164 3.62 5.00 -22.31
CA THR A 164 3.45 6.45 -22.24
C THR A 164 2.63 6.81 -21.01
N TRP A 165 3.17 7.68 -20.17
CA TRP A 165 2.50 8.16 -18.97
C TRP A 165 1.58 9.31 -19.34
N THR A 166 0.28 9.12 -19.14
CA THR A 166 -0.74 10.14 -19.43
C THR A 166 -1.21 10.76 -18.13
N GLU A 167 -1.03 12.07 -17.99
CA GLU A 167 -1.45 12.82 -16.80
C GLU A 167 -2.97 12.97 -16.75
N LEU A 168 -3.55 12.81 -15.56
CA LEU A 168 -4.96 12.96 -15.29
C LEU A 168 -5.19 14.06 -14.26
N PRO A 169 -6.26 14.88 -14.42
CA PRO A 169 -6.69 15.77 -13.37
C PRO A 169 -7.25 14.96 -12.19
N TRP A 170 -7.11 15.48 -10.97
CA TRP A 170 -7.69 14.92 -9.75
C TRP A 170 -7.66 15.98 -8.63
N PRO A 171 -8.50 15.86 -7.56
CA PRO A 171 -8.64 16.91 -6.54
C PRO A 171 -7.63 16.82 -5.38
N HIS A 172 -6.72 15.85 -5.37
CA HIS A 172 -5.77 15.64 -4.27
C HIS A 172 -4.47 16.40 -4.49
N GLU A 173 -3.89 16.90 -3.42
CA GLU A 173 -2.55 17.51 -3.46
C GLU A 173 -1.45 16.53 -3.05
N LYS A 174 -1.81 15.50 -2.28
CA LYS A 174 -0.93 14.45 -1.80
C LYS A 174 -1.77 13.25 -1.36
N VAL A 175 -1.20 12.06 -1.50
CA VAL A 175 -1.67 10.80 -0.92
C VAL A 175 -0.48 10.06 -0.30
N ASP A 176 -0.76 9.10 0.56
CA ASP A 176 0.26 8.21 1.14
C ASP A 176 0.07 6.75 0.72
N GLY A 177 -0.92 6.45 -0.13
CA GLY A 177 -1.20 5.10 -0.60
C GLY A 177 -2.54 4.99 -1.32
N ALA A 178 -2.66 3.94 -2.14
CA ALA A 178 -3.85 3.68 -2.93
C ALA A 178 -4.12 2.18 -3.03
N LEU A 179 -5.38 1.82 -3.18
CA LEU A 179 -5.81 0.45 -3.42
C LEU A 179 -7.07 0.43 -4.27
N CYS A 180 -7.08 -0.36 -5.35
CA CYS A 180 -8.29 -0.64 -6.10
C CYS A 180 -8.61 -2.13 -6.03
N MET A 181 -9.83 -2.48 -5.63
CA MET A 181 -10.24 -3.86 -5.43
C MET A 181 -11.74 -4.05 -5.61
N GLU A 182 -12.17 -5.26 -5.97
CA GLU A 182 -13.58 -5.61 -6.20
C GLU A 182 -14.38 -5.82 -4.92
N LYS A 183 -13.70 -6.12 -3.81
CA LYS A 183 -14.33 -6.32 -2.51
C LYS A 183 -14.18 -5.06 -1.68
N SER A 184 -15.22 -4.65 -0.97
CA SER A 184 -15.13 -3.47 -0.10
C SER A 184 -14.07 -3.65 0.98
N LEU A 185 -13.30 -2.58 1.23
CA LEU A 185 -12.31 -2.54 2.29
C LEU A 185 -13.02 -2.08 3.59
N GLY A 186 -13.23 -3.02 4.51
CA GLY A 186 -14.00 -2.77 5.74
C GLY A 186 -15.51 -2.96 5.57
N PRO A 187 -16.33 -2.46 6.53
CA PRO A 187 -17.76 -2.76 6.59
C PRO A 187 -18.61 -2.00 5.56
N ASN A 188 -18.08 -0.91 4.97
CA ASN A 188 -18.83 -0.05 4.07
C ASN A 188 -18.23 -0.12 2.65
N SER A 189 -19.04 -0.50 1.66
CA SER A 189 -18.67 -0.37 0.24
C SER A 189 -18.89 1.05 -0.23
N CYS A 190 -17.95 1.59 -1.00
CA CYS A 190 -18.08 2.91 -1.59
C CYS A 190 -18.77 2.90 -2.95
N SER A 191 -18.92 1.72 -3.55
CA SER A 191 -19.58 1.52 -4.83
C SER A 191 -20.72 0.54 -4.69
N ALA A 192 -21.81 0.82 -5.39
CA ALA A 192 -22.93 -0.10 -5.53
C ALA A 192 -22.53 -1.40 -6.25
N ASN A 193 -21.48 -1.35 -7.08
CA ASN A 193 -20.99 -2.49 -7.86
C ASN A 193 -19.96 -3.35 -7.08
N GLY A 194 -19.66 -3.01 -5.83
CA GLY A 194 -18.69 -3.71 -4.97
C GLY A 194 -17.24 -3.27 -5.14
N SER A 195 -16.84 -2.84 -6.35
CA SER A 195 -15.47 -2.35 -6.61
C SER A 195 -15.23 -0.96 -6.05
N GLY A 196 -14.15 -0.80 -5.28
CA GLY A 196 -13.78 0.47 -4.65
C GLY A 196 -12.32 0.83 -4.92
N LEU A 197 -12.10 2.11 -5.19
CA LEU A 197 -10.80 2.76 -5.23
C LEU A 197 -10.63 3.58 -3.94
N TYR A 198 -9.65 3.22 -3.14
CA TYR A 198 -9.33 3.81 -1.86
C TYR A 198 -8.03 4.61 -1.97
N LEU A 199 -8.04 5.84 -1.49
CA LEU A 199 -6.85 6.67 -1.32
C LEU A 199 -6.70 7.03 0.15
N ILE A 200 -5.49 6.92 0.68
CA ILE A 200 -5.18 7.31 2.06
C ILE A 200 -4.31 8.56 2.07
N HIS A 201 -4.55 9.45 3.03
CA HIS A 201 -3.67 10.59 3.32
C HIS A 201 -3.78 10.94 4.81
N GLY A 202 -2.72 10.67 5.56
CA GLY A 202 -2.69 10.75 7.02
C GLY A 202 -3.83 9.95 7.65
N PRO A 203 -4.67 10.58 8.50
CA PRO A 203 -5.78 9.89 9.16
C PRO A 203 -7.00 9.66 8.26
N ASN A 204 -6.99 10.16 7.02
CA ASN A 204 -8.14 10.16 6.13
C ASN A 204 -8.07 9.02 5.11
N LEU A 205 -9.24 8.43 4.85
CA LEU A 205 -9.50 7.46 3.80
C LEU A 205 -10.56 8.04 2.86
N TYR A 206 -10.19 8.28 1.62
CA TYR A 206 -11.09 8.72 0.55
C TYR A 206 -11.47 7.54 -0.31
N CYS A 207 -12.68 7.59 -0.86
CA CYS A 207 -13.20 6.50 -1.64
C CYS A 207 -13.90 6.96 -2.90
N TYR A 208 -13.66 6.21 -3.97
CA TYR A 208 -14.18 6.41 -5.32
C TYR A 208 -14.63 5.07 -5.88
N SER A 209 -15.51 5.08 -6.86
CA SER A 209 -16.00 3.87 -7.53
C SER A 209 -14.97 3.28 -8.48
N ASN A 210 -14.18 4.12 -9.15
CA ASN A 210 -13.14 3.73 -10.12
C ASN A 210 -12.18 4.90 -10.41
N GLY A 211 -11.20 4.65 -11.28
CA GLY A 211 -10.22 5.67 -11.71
C GLY A 211 -10.85 6.80 -12.52
N GLU A 212 -11.92 6.54 -13.28
CA GLU A 212 -12.63 7.55 -14.05
C GLU A 212 -13.31 8.57 -13.14
N GLU A 213 -14.01 8.13 -12.08
CA GLU A 213 -14.61 9.00 -11.08
C GLU A 213 -13.57 9.84 -10.35
N LEU A 214 -12.43 9.22 -9.97
CA LEU A 214 -11.31 9.96 -9.37
C LEU A 214 -10.85 11.10 -10.29
N SER A 215 -10.69 10.82 -11.58
CA SER A 215 -10.21 11.80 -12.55
C SER A 215 -11.23 12.90 -12.87
N ALA A 216 -12.52 12.60 -12.75
CA ALA A 216 -13.61 13.55 -13.00
C ALA A 216 -13.98 14.38 -11.74
N ALA A 217 -13.50 13.98 -10.56
CA ALA A 217 -13.85 14.61 -9.31
C ALA A 217 -13.30 16.05 -9.21
N LYS A 218 -14.20 17.00 -8.93
CA LYS A 218 -13.84 18.42 -8.74
C LYS A 218 -13.46 18.77 -7.29
N ALA A 219 -13.84 17.92 -6.35
CA ALA A 219 -13.61 18.11 -4.92
C ALA A 219 -13.39 16.75 -4.23
N LEU A 220 -12.79 16.77 -3.05
CA LEU A 220 -12.59 15.58 -2.23
C LEU A 220 -13.94 15.08 -1.70
N PRO A 221 -14.20 13.76 -1.73
CA PRO A 221 -15.37 13.18 -1.06
C PRO A 221 -15.20 13.31 0.46
N GLN A 222 -16.29 13.07 1.20
CA GLN A 222 -16.20 13.04 2.66
C GLN A 222 -15.24 11.93 3.11
N PRO A 223 -14.20 12.27 3.90
CA PRO A 223 -13.22 11.28 4.33
C PRO A 223 -13.82 10.36 5.38
N LEU A 224 -13.54 9.07 5.22
CA LEU A 224 -13.64 8.08 6.27
C LEU A 224 -12.35 8.12 7.11
N ARG A 225 -12.37 7.52 8.31
CA ARG A 225 -11.16 7.41 9.13
C ARG A 225 -10.33 6.21 8.70
N MET A 226 -9.04 6.43 8.42
CA MET A 226 -8.11 5.38 8.02
C MET A 226 -7.98 4.28 9.09
N ASN A 227 -8.00 4.63 10.38
CA ASN A 227 -7.91 3.63 11.47
C ASN A 227 -9.09 2.63 11.50
N SER A 228 -10.20 2.91 10.79
CA SER A 228 -11.27 1.92 10.59
C SER A 228 -10.78 0.70 9.81
N LEU A 229 -9.81 0.88 8.89
CA LEU A 229 -9.13 -0.20 8.18
C LEU A 229 -8.34 -1.11 9.11
N LEU A 230 -7.83 -0.54 10.19
CA LEU A 230 -7.05 -1.25 11.20
C LEU A 230 -7.92 -1.83 12.31
N GLY A 231 -9.25 -1.75 12.23
CA GLY A 231 -10.16 -2.32 13.24
C GLY A 231 -10.07 -1.62 14.60
N CYS A 232 -9.83 -0.32 14.62
CA CYS A 232 -9.89 0.50 15.83
C CYS A 232 -11.30 1.10 15.97
N SER A 233 -11.96 0.84 17.11
CA SER A 233 -13.21 1.49 17.48
C SER A 233 -12.94 2.88 18.08
N HIS A 234 -13.91 3.78 17.97
CA HIS A 234 -13.97 5.01 18.76
C HIS A 234 -14.38 4.72 20.20
#